data_AF-A0A2V5KKG1-F1
#
_entry.id   AF-A0A2V5KKG1-F1
#
_cell.length_a   1.000
_cell.length_b   1.000
_cell.length_c   1.000
_cell.angle_alpha   90.00
_cell.angle_beta   90.00
_cell.angle_gamma   90.00
#
_symmetry.space_group_name_H-M   'P 1'
#
loop_
_entity.id
_entity.type
_entity.pdbx_description
1 polymer ?
#
loop_
_entity_poly.entity_id
_entity_poly.type
_entity_poly.pdbx_seq_one_letter_code
_entity_poly.pdbx_strand_id
1 'polypeptide(L)'
;MERYCRWVLYEYQRTQGGDYLRNFLGRVDGYLHIDDYAGYLNVAKVKLVGCWAHARRTFDEALKAAPPEARKPGSVTGQGLAYCNPWVKRN
;
A
#
# COMPACT_ATOMS: atom_id res chain seq x y z
N MET A 1 -15.92 26.99 -7.86
CA MET A 1 -14.53 26.99 -7.34
C MET A 1 -14.54 26.20 -6.03
N GLU A 2 -14.50 24.87 -6.14
CA GLU A 2 -14.56 23.98 -4.97
C GLU A 2 -13.23 24.07 -4.21
N ARG A 3 -13.32 24.40 -2.93
CA ARG A 3 -12.16 24.53 -2.05
C ARG A 3 -11.64 23.13 -1.78
N TYR A 4 -10.50 22.77 -2.38
CA TYR A 4 -9.71 21.63 -1.92
C TYR A 4 -9.20 21.95 -0.51
N CYS A 5 -9.93 21.50 0.50
CA CYS A 5 -9.46 21.60 1.87
C CYS A 5 -8.46 20.47 2.11
N ARG A 6 -7.18 20.83 2.13
CA ARG A 6 -6.09 19.89 2.34
C ARG A 6 -5.93 19.63 3.84
N TRP A 7 -6.67 18.66 4.34
CA TRP A 7 -6.57 18.21 5.73
C TRP A 7 -5.51 17.11 5.84
N VAL A 8 -4.64 17.24 6.83
CA VAL A 8 -3.74 16.17 7.26
C VAL A 8 -4.16 15.81 8.67
N LEU A 9 -4.65 14.58 8.85
CA LEU A 9 -4.97 14.02 10.14
C LEU A 9 -3.87 13.02 10.51
N TYR A 10 -3.28 13.18 11.68
CA TYR A 10 -2.21 12.33 12.18
C TYR A 10 -2.50 11.95 13.62
N GLU A 11 -2.47 10.65 13.91
CA GLU A 11 -2.59 10.11 15.26
C GLU A 11 -1.37 9.25 15.55
N TYR A 12 -0.65 9.57 16.62
CA TYR A 12 0.48 8.78 17.07
C TYR A 12 0.03 7.67 18.02
N GLN A 13 0.55 6.47 17.79
CA GLN A 13 0.35 5.31 18.66
C GLN A 13 1.70 4.71 19.04
N ARG A 14 1.84 4.29 20.30
CA ARG A 14 3.09 3.70 20.83
C ARG A 14 3.43 2.37 20.19
N THR A 15 2.43 1.64 19.71
CA THR A 15 2.59 0.36 19.01
C THR A 15 1.73 0.37 17.75
N GLN A 16 2.04 -0.53 16.82
CA GLN A 16 1.30 -0.66 15.56
C GLN A 16 0.07 -1.57 15.69
N GLY A 17 -0.44 -1.83 16.90
CA GLY A 17 -1.56 -2.75 17.13
C GLY A 17 -2.80 -2.42 16.30
N GLY A 18 -3.41 -3.43 15.68
CA GLY A 18 -4.56 -3.25 14.79
C GLY A 18 -5.79 -2.63 15.46
N ASP A 19 -5.91 -2.72 16.78
CA ASP A 19 -6.98 -2.10 17.57
C ASP A 19 -7.01 -0.57 17.42
N TYR A 20 -5.84 0.07 17.35
CA TYR A 20 -5.75 1.52 17.19
C TYR A 20 -6.25 1.96 15.81
N LEU A 21 -5.82 1.25 14.76
CA LEU A 21 -6.27 1.49 13.38
C LEU A 21 -7.79 1.35 13.27
N ARG A 22 -8.38 0.31 13.87
CA ARG A 22 -9.83 0.10 13.88
C ARG A 22 -10.55 1.25 14.58
N ASN A 23 -10.04 1.73 15.72
CA ASN A 23 -10.70 2.79 16.47
C ASN A 23 -10.62 4.15 15.74
N PHE A 24 -9.47 4.46 15.15
CA PHE A 24 -9.22 5.69 14.41
C PHE A 24 -10.01 5.74 13.08
N LEU A 25 -9.99 4.63 12.32
CA LEU A 25 -10.62 4.53 11.00
C LEU A 25 -12.04 3.95 11.04
N GLY A 26 -12.55 3.51 12.19
CA GLY A 26 -13.85 2.83 12.28
C GLY A 26 -15.07 3.67 11.90
N ARG A 27 -14.88 4.96 11.67
CA ARG A 27 -15.92 5.89 11.19
C ARG A 27 -15.87 6.13 9.67
N VAL A 28 -14.88 5.60 8.97
CA VAL A 28 -14.80 5.70 7.50
C VAL A 28 -15.57 4.56 6.83
N ASP A 29 -16.14 4.86 5.67
CA ASP A 29 -16.89 3.92 4.83
C ASP A 29 -16.48 4.16 3.37
N GLY A 30 -16.58 3.13 2.52
CA GLY A 30 -16.22 3.20 1.11
C GLY A 30 -14.83 2.64 0.84
N TYR A 31 -13.96 3.40 0.17
CA TYR A 31 -12.63 2.94 -0.25
C TYR A 31 -11.53 3.53 0.65
N LEU A 32 -10.64 2.66 1.14
CA LEU A 32 -9.48 3.06 1.93
C LEU A 32 -8.20 2.72 1.17
N HIS A 33 -7.48 3.74 0.71
CA HIS A 33 -6.19 3.57 0.04
C HIS A 33 -5.07 3.36 1.07
N ILE A 34 -4.34 2.25 0.97
CA ILE A 34 -3.39 1.81 1.99
C ILE A 34 -2.02 1.42 1.41
N ASP A 35 -1.02 1.38 2.28
CA ASP A 35 0.37 1.03 1.98
C ASP A 35 0.71 -0.46 2.18
N ASP A 36 -0.31 -1.33 2.27
CA ASP A 36 -0.20 -2.78 2.50
C ASP A 36 0.18 -3.20 3.93
N TYR A 37 -0.03 -2.33 4.92
CA TYR A 37 0.09 -2.75 6.31
C TYR A 37 -1.05 -3.69 6.75
N ALA A 38 -0.73 -4.87 7.27
CA ALA A 38 -1.72 -5.87 7.67
C ALA A 38 -2.74 -5.39 8.72
N GLY A 39 -2.42 -4.34 9.50
CA GLY A 39 -3.33 -3.77 10.49
C GLY A 39 -4.65 -3.25 9.91
N TYR A 40 -4.69 -2.89 8.61
CA TYR A 40 -5.91 -2.41 7.96
C TYR A 40 -6.96 -3.50 7.74
N LEU A 41 -6.60 -4.78 7.78
CA LEU A 41 -7.52 -5.90 7.57
C LEU A 41 -8.66 -5.94 8.61
N ASN A 42 -8.45 -5.31 9.77
CA ASN A 42 -9.43 -5.26 10.86
C ASN A 42 -10.34 -4.02 10.79
N VAL A 43 -10.22 -3.18 9.77
CA VAL A 43 -11.08 -2.00 9.57
C VAL A 43 -12.36 -2.45 8.88
N ALA A 44 -13.49 -2.34 9.59
CA ALA A 44 -14.79 -2.72 9.05
C ALA A 44 -15.32 -1.67 8.06
N LYS A 45 -16.25 -2.08 7.19
CA LYS A 45 -17.01 -1.21 6.26
C LYS A 45 -16.18 -0.50 5.20
N VAL A 46 -14.95 -0.94 4.94
CA VAL A 46 -14.12 -0.39 3.85
C VAL A 46 -13.74 -1.48 2.86
N LYS A 47 -13.63 -1.08 1.58
CA LYS A 47 -12.85 -1.80 0.58
C LYS A 47 -11.43 -1.26 0.59
N LEU A 48 -10.48 -2.11 0.94
CA LEU A 48 -9.06 -1.77 0.90
C LEU A 48 -8.60 -1.67 -0.56
N VAL A 49 -7.86 -0.62 -0.87
CA VAL A 49 -7.22 -0.38 -2.16
C VAL A 49 -5.73 -0.23 -1.93
N GLY A 50 -4.92 -1.16 -2.45
CA GLY A 50 -3.47 -1.12 -2.30
C GLY A 50 -2.83 -0.02 -3.14
N CYS A 51 -1.76 0.57 -2.61
CA CYS A 51 -0.95 1.54 -3.33
C CYS A 51 0.00 0.87 -4.33
N TRP A 52 -0.06 1.27 -5.61
CA TRP A 52 0.84 0.76 -6.65
C TRP A 52 2.31 1.03 -6.37
N ALA A 53 2.64 2.15 -5.71
CA ALA A 53 4.02 2.46 -5.34
C ALA A 53 4.55 1.47 -4.29
N HIS A 54 3.72 1.09 -3.32
CA HIS A 54 4.05 0.10 -2.31
C HIS A 54 4.20 -1.30 -2.91
N ALA A 55 3.24 -1.73 -3.74
CA ALA A 55 3.34 -3.00 -4.46
C ALA A 55 4.62 -3.10 -5.31
N ARG A 56 4.93 -2.04 -6.07
CA ARG A 56 6.16 -1.95 -6.86
C ARG A 56 7.42 -2.12 -6.00
N ARG A 57 7.47 -1.45 -4.84
CA ARG A 57 8.60 -1.53 -3.90
C ARG A 57 8.83 -2.96 -3.44
N THR A 58 7.78 -3.66 -3.04
CA THR A 58 7.88 -5.06 -2.59
C THR A 58 8.45 -5.97 -3.67
N PHE A 59 8.01 -5.83 -4.93
CA PHE A 59 8.59 -6.60 -6.04
C PHE A 59 10.05 -6.22 -6.31
N ASP A 60 10.39 -4.93 -6.29
CA ASP A 60 11.78 -4.48 -6.47
C ASP A 60 12.72 -5.05 -5.39
N GLU A 61 12.29 -5.01 -4.12
CA GLU A 61 13.03 -5.57 -2.98
C GLU A 61 13.19 -7.08 -3.09
N ALA A 62 12.11 -7.80 -3.43
CA ALA A 62 12.17 -9.24 -3.63
C ALA A 62 13.11 -9.63 -4.79
N LEU A 63 13.19 -8.83 -5.85
CA LEU A 63 14.07 -9.11 -6.98
C LEU A 63 15.54 -8.89 -6.60
N LYS A 64 15.81 -7.86 -5.80
CA LYS A 64 17.15 -7.60 -5.25
C LYS A 64 17.59 -8.68 -4.28
N ALA A 65 16.69 -9.18 -3.45
CA ALA A 65 16.94 -10.25 -2.49
C ALA A 65 17.09 -11.64 -3.14
N ALA A 66 16.54 -11.85 -4.34
CA ALA A 66 16.58 -13.14 -5.02
C ALA A 66 18.01 -13.56 -5.42
N PRO A 67 18.30 -14.88 -5.50
CA PRO A 67 19.54 -15.41 -6.09
C PRO A 67 19.75 -14.92 -7.53
N PRO A 68 20.99 -14.76 -8.01
CA PRO A 68 21.29 -14.24 -9.35
C PRO A 68 20.51 -14.93 -10.48
N GLU A 69 20.30 -16.23 -10.36
CA GLU A 69 19.63 -17.07 -11.35
C GLU A 69 18.12 -16.75 -11.48
N ALA A 70 17.54 -16.16 -10.43
CA ALA A 70 16.14 -15.77 -10.32
C ALA A 70 15.90 -14.27 -10.59
N ARG A 71 16.95 -13.46 -10.75
CA ARG A 71 16.88 -12.02 -11.08
C ARG A 71 16.59 -11.76 -12.56
N LYS A 72 15.53 -12.39 -13.08
CA LYS A 72 15.16 -12.33 -14.49
C LYS A 72 13.84 -11.58 -14.65
N PRO A 73 13.65 -10.80 -15.73
CA PRO A 73 12.37 -10.14 -16.01
C PRO A 73 11.18 -11.12 -16.09
N GLY A 74 11.43 -12.36 -16.52
CA GLY A 74 10.42 -13.41 -16.60
C GLY A 74 10.09 -14.10 -15.28
N SER A 75 10.76 -13.81 -14.16
CA SER A 75 10.40 -14.36 -12.85
C SER A 75 9.09 -13.75 -12.35
N VAL A 76 8.41 -14.39 -11.39
CA VAL A 76 7.17 -13.86 -10.78
C VAL A 76 7.38 -12.42 -10.30
N THR A 77 8.52 -12.18 -9.65
CA THR A 77 8.88 -10.86 -9.15
C THR A 77 9.19 -9.86 -10.26
N GLY A 78 9.87 -10.28 -11.32
CA GLY A 78 10.13 -9.45 -12.51
C GLY A 78 8.85 -9.05 -13.24
N GLN A 79 7.91 -9.99 -13.39
CA GLN A 79 6.60 -9.75 -13.97
C GLN A 79 5.77 -8.78 -13.10
N GLY A 80 5.77 -8.97 -11.77
CA GLY A 80 5.08 -8.08 -10.83
C GLY A 80 5.63 -6.64 -10.87
N LEU A 81 6.96 -6.50 -10.94
CA LEU A 81 7.61 -5.20 -11.08
C LEU A 81 7.23 -4.52 -12.41
N ALA A 82 7.25 -5.28 -13.51
CA ALA A 82 6.85 -4.79 -14.83
C ALA A 82 5.38 -4.34 -14.86
N TYR A 83 4.48 -5.12 -14.23
CA TYR A 83 3.06 -4.79 -14.12
C TYR A 83 2.80 -3.50 -13.32
N CYS A 84 3.57 -3.25 -12.26
CA CYS A 84 3.38 -2.05 -11.44
C CYS A 84 3.95 -0.76 -12.07
N ASN A 85 4.97 -0.86 -12.95
CA ASN A 85 5.68 0.30 -13.48
C ASN A 85 4.80 1.36 -14.18
N PRO A 86 3.81 1.01 -15.03
CA PRO A 86 2.94 1.99 -15.69
C PRO A 86 2.10 2.83 -14.73
N TRP A 87 1.81 2.31 -13.53
CA TRP A 87 0.92 2.96 -12.56
C TRP A 87 1.65 3.92 -11.62
N VAL A 88 2.98 3.84 -11.54
CA VAL A 88 3.80 4.66 -10.64
C VAL A 88 4.50 5.81 -11.39
N LYS A 89 4.78 5.66 -12.69
CA LYS A 89 5.59 6.60 -13.48
C LYS A 89 4.81 7.55 -14.41
N ARG A 90 3.50 7.76 -14.20
CA ARG A 90 2.76 8.76 -14.99
C ARG A 90 3.08 10.17 -14.50
N ASN A 91 4.17 10.73 -15.02
CA ASN A 91 4.35 12.17 -15.20
C ASN A 91 4.21 12.47 -16.69
#